data_AF-A0A1Z7YWB7-F1
#
_entry.id   AF-A0A1Z7YWB7-F1
#
_cell.length_a   1.000
_cell.length_b   1.000
_cell.length_c   1.000
_cell.angle_alpha   90.00
_cell.angle_beta   90.00
_cell.angle_gamma   90.00
#
_symmetry.space_group_name_H-M   'P 1'
#
loop_
_entity.id
_entity.type
_entity.pdbx_description
1 polymer ?
#
loop_
_entity_poly.entity_id
_entity_poly.type
_entity_poly.pdbx_seq_one_letter_code
_entity_poly.pdbx_strand_id
1 'polypeptide(L)'
;MSAVSLVGPLGARLRSLYDLIEAAQLQPLNRYDRIWDCCCDHGYLGIKIVEAELCEKLVFVDQVPHIIQWLDSKLEALPKERFSLIAGDASDLVFDAKQRHLVILAGVSGSTVTAIMGAILKAYAGDSIDFLLCPTHGVFEVREYLIDARVSLMDEWIVSEKGRHYEVIHIRAGAEIDGDVKVSSVGKMWNANDKDHEAYLKKNIAHYQRAEQGDDAVRSKRILEEYRGIR
;
A
#
# COMPACT_ATOMS: atom_id res chain seq x y z
N MET A 1 25.40 -4.35 20.93
CA MET A 1 25.18 -2.88 20.88
C MET A 1 24.01 -2.66 19.94
N SER A 2 22.89 -2.12 20.42
CA SER A 2 21.76 -1.76 19.56
C SER A 2 22.26 -0.71 18.57
N ALA A 3 22.40 -1.05 17.30
CA ALA A 3 22.73 -0.08 16.27
C ALA A 3 21.70 1.06 16.32
N VAL A 4 22.18 2.31 16.36
CA VAL A 4 21.30 3.47 16.24
C VAL A 4 20.70 3.42 14.84
N SER A 5 19.37 3.35 14.77
CA SER A 5 18.63 3.35 13.50
C SER A 5 19.05 4.53 12.61
N LEU A 6 19.24 4.27 11.32
CA LEU A 6 19.60 5.22 10.28
C LEU A 6 18.53 6.29 10.07
N VAL A 7 17.28 5.97 10.43
CA VAL A 7 16.14 6.90 10.38
C VAL A 7 15.48 7.06 11.75
N GLY A 8 14.72 8.14 11.93
CA GLY A 8 13.93 8.36 13.14
C GLY A 8 12.82 7.32 13.34
N PRO A 9 12.02 7.46 14.41
CA PRO A 9 10.82 6.65 14.57
C PRO A 9 9.86 6.86 13.39
N LEU A 10 9.20 5.78 12.97
CA LEU A 10 8.16 5.86 11.95
C LEU A 10 6.95 6.62 12.50
N GLY A 11 6.37 7.48 11.68
CA GLY A 11 5.04 8.03 11.97
C GLY A 11 3.96 6.95 11.95
N ALA A 12 2.80 7.23 12.52
CA ALA A 12 1.70 6.27 12.67
C ALA A 12 1.34 5.55 11.36
N ARG A 13 1.36 6.27 10.22
CA ARG A 13 1.06 5.67 8.92
C ARG A 13 2.08 4.60 8.54
N LEU A 14 3.37 4.95 8.50
CA LEU A 14 4.42 4.00 8.13
C LEU A 14 4.60 2.90 9.18
N ARG A 15 4.40 3.22 10.46
CA ARG A 15 4.45 2.23 11.54
C ARG A 15 3.38 1.17 11.34
N SER A 16 2.17 1.57 10.98
CA SER A 16 1.09 0.64 10.72
C SER A 16 1.37 -0.32 9.54
N LEU A 17 2.01 0.16 8.46
CA LEU A 17 2.47 -0.71 7.37
C LEU A 17 3.57 -1.67 7.85
N TYR A 18 4.53 -1.16 8.61
CA TYR A 18 5.61 -1.95 9.20
C TYR A 18 5.08 -3.06 10.11
N ASP A 19 4.08 -2.78 10.95
CA ASP A 19 3.49 -3.75 11.88
C ASP A 19 2.88 -4.95 11.14
N LEU A 20 2.17 -4.72 10.02
CA LEU A 20 1.66 -5.81 9.19
C LEU A 20 2.80 -6.65 8.61
N ILE A 21 3.86 -5.99 8.10
CA ILE A 21 5.00 -6.68 7.50
C ILE A 21 5.72 -7.54 8.55
N GLU A 22 5.95 -7.00 9.74
CA GLU A 22 6.55 -7.72 10.86
C GLU A 22 5.70 -8.94 11.25
N ALA A 23 4.38 -8.76 11.39
CA ALA A 23 3.46 -9.85 11.70
C ALA A 23 3.43 -10.95 10.62
N ALA A 24 3.45 -10.58 9.34
CA ALA A 24 3.46 -11.53 8.22
C ALA A 24 4.75 -12.37 8.21
N GLN A 25 5.89 -11.78 8.56
CA GLN A 25 7.19 -12.45 8.55
C GLN A 25 7.38 -13.43 9.71
N LEU A 26 6.59 -13.31 10.78
CA LEU A 26 6.51 -14.28 11.88
C LEU A 26 5.74 -15.55 11.50
N GLN A 27 5.01 -15.57 10.38
CA GLN A 27 4.23 -16.71 9.91
C GLN A 27 4.98 -17.46 8.79
N PRO A 28 5.50 -18.69 9.04
CA PRO A 28 6.34 -19.38 8.06
C PRO A 28 5.70 -19.61 6.68
N LEU A 29 4.37 -19.80 6.63
CA LEU A 29 3.62 -20.06 5.40
C LEU A 29 3.28 -18.78 4.61
N ASN A 30 3.38 -17.60 5.24
CA ASN A 30 3.00 -16.30 4.64
C ASN A 30 4.19 -15.33 4.58
N ARG A 31 5.41 -15.83 4.76
CA ARG A 31 6.63 -15.04 4.65
C ARG A 31 6.78 -14.49 3.22
N TYR A 32 7.27 -13.26 3.11
CA TYR A 32 7.73 -12.71 1.83
C TYR A 32 9.25 -12.87 1.73
N ASP A 33 9.71 -13.45 0.63
CA ASP A 33 11.14 -13.54 0.32
C ASP A 33 11.67 -12.15 -0.06
N ARG A 34 10.91 -11.44 -0.89
CA ARG A 34 11.22 -10.08 -1.34
C ARG A 34 10.12 -9.09 -1.02
N ILE A 35 10.55 -7.90 -0.62
CA ILE A 35 9.66 -6.76 -0.40
C ILE A 35 10.12 -5.61 -1.28
N TRP A 36 9.18 -4.97 -1.96
CA TRP A 36 9.43 -3.86 -2.87
C TRP A 36 8.83 -2.59 -2.25
N ASP A 37 9.68 -1.67 -1.82
CA ASP A 37 9.28 -0.33 -1.37
C ASP A 37 9.23 0.58 -2.60
N CYS A 38 8.05 0.69 -3.22
CA CYS A 38 7.88 1.38 -4.48
C CYS A 38 7.44 2.83 -4.30
N CYS A 39 7.96 3.70 -5.17
CA CYS A 39 7.81 5.16 -5.06
C CYS A 39 8.29 5.66 -3.68
N CYS A 40 9.42 5.10 -3.24
CA CYS A 40 9.92 5.26 -1.88
C CYS A 40 10.53 6.65 -1.66
N ASP A 41 9.69 7.62 -1.29
CA ASP A 41 10.12 8.96 -0.90
C ASP A 41 11.01 8.88 0.37
N HIS A 42 12.33 8.89 0.14
CA HIS A 42 13.39 8.70 1.14
C HIS A 42 13.41 7.36 1.89
N GLY A 43 12.64 6.36 1.43
CA GLY A 43 12.75 4.95 1.88
C GLY A 43 12.67 4.68 3.38
N TYR A 44 12.01 5.54 4.16
CA TYR A 44 11.94 5.41 5.62
C TYR A 44 11.41 4.05 6.09
N LEU A 45 10.39 3.52 5.41
CA LEU A 45 9.81 2.21 5.69
C LEU A 45 10.80 1.09 5.32
N GLY A 46 11.31 1.10 4.08
CA GLY A 46 12.26 0.10 3.62
C GLY A 46 13.54 0.04 4.48
N ILE A 47 14.09 1.19 4.91
CA ILE A 47 15.25 1.23 5.80
C ILE A 47 14.98 0.47 7.09
N LYS A 48 13.82 0.69 7.72
CA LYS A 48 13.41 -0.02 8.95
C LYS A 48 13.25 -1.53 8.72
N ILE A 49 12.69 -1.94 7.59
CA ILE A 49 12.52 -3.34 7.23
C ILE A 49 13.90 -4.02 7.06
N VAL A 50 14.86 -3.35 6.42
CA VAL A 50 16.23 -3.88 6.24
C VAL A 50 16.95 -3.98 7.58
N GLU A 51 16.87 -2.96 8.43
CA GLU A 51 17.48 -2.94 9.77
C GLU A 51 16.93 -4.02 10.70
N ALA A 52 15.62 -4.27 10.64
CA ALA A 52 14.93 -5.27 11.46
C ALA A 52 15.01 -6.68 10.88
N GLU A 53 15.71 -6.85 9.76
CA GLU A 53 15.93 -8.11 9.09
C GLU A 53 14.68 -8.86 8.62
N LEU A 54 13.62 -8.12 8.27
CA LEU A 54 12.30 -8.68 8.05
C LEU A 54 12.14 -9.45 6.74
N CYS A 55 13.04 -9.34 5.75
CA CYS A 55 12.98 -10.15 4.53
C CYS A 55 14.40 -10.54 4.08
N GLU A 56 14.49 -11.49 3.14
CA GLU A 56 15.78 -11.84 2.53
C GLU A 56 16.35 -10.64 1.78
N LYS A 57 15.51 -9.97 0.99
CA LYS A 57 15.93 -8.83 0.19
C LYS A 57 14.82 -7.78 0.02
N LEU A 58 15.13 -6.53 0.38
CA LEU A 58 14.26 -5.38 0.10
C LEU A 58 14.73 -4.63 -1.15
N VAL A 59 13.82 -4.27 -2.04
CA VAL A 59 14.14 -3.47 -3.22
C VAL A 59 13.49 -2.09 -3.07
N PHE A 60 14.32 -1.05 -3.03
CA PHE A 60 13.86 0.34 -3.10
C PHE A 60 13.70 0.73 -4.58
N VAL A 61 12.56 1.29 -4.92
CA VAL A 61 12.24 1.69 -6.29
C VAL A 61 11.70 3.11 -6.29
N ASP A 62 12.34 4.01 -7.03
CA ASP A 62 11.84 5.35 -7.26
C ASP A 62 12.25 5.83 -8.64
N GLN A 63 11.35 6.52 -9.35
CA GLN A 63 11.65 7.05 -10.68
C GLN A 63 12.65 8.22 -10.63
N VAL A 64 12.84 8.84 -9.47
CA VAL A 64 13.67 10.02 -9.27
C VAL A 64 15.09 9.61 -8.89
N PRO A 65 16.10 9.74 -9.78
CA PRO A 65 17.42 9.17 -9.54
C PRO A 65 18.15 9.73 -8.31
N HIS A 66 17.92 11.00 -7.97
CA HIS A 66 18.58 11.61 -6.81
C HIS A 66 18.07 11.06 -5.47
N ILE A 67 16.82 10.58 -5.40
CA ILE A 67 16.28 9.90 -4.20
C ILE A 67 17.03 8.59 -3.99
N ILE A 68 17.23 7.83 -5.07
CA ILE A 68 17.96 6.56 -5.04
C ILE A 68 19.45 6.76 -4.71
N GLN A 69 20.10 7.79 -5.27
CA GLN A 69 21.49 8.13 -4.94
C GLN A 69 21.64 8.50 -3.46
N TRP A 70 20.69 9.26 -2.91
CA TRP A 70 20.65 9.58 -1.49
C TRP A 70 20.47 8.31 -0.64
N LEU A 71 19.57 7.40 -1.05
CA LEU A 71 19.37 6.12 -0.37
C LEU A 71 20.64 5.26 -0.38
N ASP A 72 21.37 5.19 -1.50
CA ASP A 72 22.63 4.42 -1.58
C ASP A 72 23.66 4.91 -0.56
N SER A 73 23.81 6.23 -0.46
CA SER A 73 24.70 6.87 0.53
C SER A 73 24.22 6.60 1.96
N LYS A 74 22.90 6.65 2.18
CA LYS A 74 22.31 6.43 3.50
C LYS A 74 22.44 4.99 4.00
N LEU A 75 22.39 4.03 3.07
CA LEU A 75 22.41 2.59 3.33
C LEU A 75 23.83 1.99 3.32
N GLU A 76 24.88 2.79 3.18
CA GLU A 76 26.28 2.33 3.07
C GLU A 76 26.70 1.42 4.24
N ALA A 77 26.18 1.67 5.44
CA ALA A 77 26.47 0.88 6.63
C ALA A 77 25.71 -0.46 6.72
N LEU A 78 24.76 -0.73 5.82
CA LEU A 78 23.98 -1.98 5.80
C LEU A 78 24.55 -2.98 4.79
N PRO A 79 24.41 -4.29 5.01
CA PRO A 79 24.86 -5.31 4.06
C PRO A 79 24.19 -5.16 2.69
N LYS A 80 25.00 -4.99 1.63
CA LYS A 80 24.51 -4.71 0.26
C LYS A 80 23.71 -5.88 -0.32
N GLU A 81 23.88 -7.10 0.20
CA GLU A 81 23.13 -8.29 -0.22
C GLU A 81 21.65 -8.20 0.18
N ARG A 82 21.35 -7.50 1.29
CA ARG A 82 20.01 -7.38 1.88
C ARG A 82 19.11 -6.40 1.15
N PHE A 83 19.65 -5.57 0.26
CA PHE A 83 18.83 -4.61 -0.48
C PHE A 83 19.25 -4.43 -1.93
N SER A 84 18.40 -3.78 -2.70
CA SER A 84 18.71 -3.29 -4.04
C SER A 84 18.03 -1.97 -4.29
N LEU A 85 18.59 -1.22 -5.23
CA LEU A 85 18.21 0.14 -5.54
C LEU A 85 17.88 0.20 -7.03
N ILE A 86 16.68 0.66 -7.37
CA ILE A 86 16.23 0.82 -8.74
C ILE A 86 15.78 2.27 -8.93
N ALA A 87 16.51 3.02 -9.74
CA ALA A 87 16.08 4.29 -10.27
C ALA A 87 15.25 4.05 -11.54
N GLY A 88 13.94 3.92 -11.42
CA GLY A 88 13.06 3.52 -12.52
C GLY A 88 11.58 3.49 -12.17
N ASP A 89 10.74 3.20 -13.16
CA ASP A 89 9.29 3.07 -12.99
C ASP A 89 8.96 1.73 -12.31
N ALA A 90 8.12 1.78 -11.28
CA ALA A 90 7.65 0.57 -10.58
C ALA A 90 6.71 -0.30 -11.44
N SER A 91 6.24 0.22 -12.57
CA SER A 91 5.47 -0.54 -13.57
C SER A 91 6.34 -1.56 -14.34
N ASP A 92 7.66 -1.35 -14.35
CA ASP A 92 8.63 -2.18 -15.11
C ASP A 92 9.29 -3.27 -14.25
N LEU A 93 8.76 -3.54 -13.06
CA LEU A 93 9.36 -4.49 -12.13
C LEU A 93 9.33 -5.94 -12.64
N VAL A 94 10.39 -6.67 -12.29
CA VAL A 94 10.55 -8.07 -12.63
C VAL A 94 10.57 -8.95 -11.40
N PHE A 95 9.66 -9.93 -11.36
CA PHE A 95 9.49 -10.83 -10.23
C PHE A 95 9.98 -12.24 -10.57
N ASP A 96 10.68 -12.87 -9.63
CA ASP A 96 11.00 -14.29 -9.71
C ASP A 96 9.76 -15.10 -9.32
N ALA A 97 9.25 -15.93 -10.25
CA ALA A 97 8.07 -16.76 -10.03
C ALA A 97 8.23 -17.82 -8.93
N LYS A 98 9.46 -18.10 -8.48
CA LYS A 98 9.73 -19.03 -7.38
C LYS A 98 9.72 -18.38 -6.01
N GLN A 99 9.61 -17.05 -5.95
CA GLN A 99 9.64 -16.29 -4.72
C GLN A 99 8.28 -15.67 -4.44
N ARG A 100 8.00 -15.45 -3.15
CA ARG A 100 6.84 -14.71 -2.70
C ARG A 100 7.20 -13.24 -2.47
N HIS A 101 6.41 -12.35 -3.04
CA HIS A 101 6.69 -10.91 -3.10
C HIS A 101 5.62 -10.10 -2.38
N LEU A 102 6.05 -9.02 -1.74
CA LEU A 102 5.16 -7.94 -1.30
C LEU A 102 5.52 -6.65 -2.03
N VAL A 103 4.56 -6.06 -2.75
CA VAL A 103 4.72 -4.75 -3.40
C VAL A 103 4.02 -3.68 -2.58
N ILE A 104 4.78 -2.71 -2.08
CA ILE A 104 4.26 -1.61 -1.26
C ILE A 104 4.08 -0.39 -2.16
N LEU A 105 2.84 0.11 -2.25
CA LEU A 105 2.49 1.34 -2.96
C LEU A 105 1.83 2.31 -1.98
N ALA A 106 2.67 3.03 -1.25
CA ALA A 106 2.24 3.94 -0.18
C ALA A 106 2.69 5.37 -0.49
N GLY A 107 1.82 6.36 -0.24
CA GLY A 107 2.18 7.76 -0.41
C GLY A 107 2.07 8.32 -1.84
N VAL A 108 1.53 7.55 -2.79
CA VAL A 108 1.26 7.99 -4.17
C VAL A 108 -0.24 8.25 -4.42
N SER A 109 -0.61 8.79 -5.58
CA SER A 109 -2.02 8.97 -5.95
C SER A 109 -2.69 7.64 -6.32
N GLY A 110 -4.01 7.56 -6.23
CA GLY A 110 -4.77 6.39 -6.67
C GLY A 110 -4.56 6.05 -8.14
N SER A 111 -4.41 7.06 -9.01
CA SER A 111 -4.09 6.84 -10.43
C SER A 111 -2.71 6.18 -10.62
N THR A 112 -1.72 6.55 -9.82
CA THR A 112 -0.39 5.91 -9.84
C THR A 112 -0.46 4.49 -9.32
N VAL A 113 -1.20 4.24 -8.23
CA VAL A 113 -1.42 2.88 -7.71
C VAL A 113 -2.02 1.97 -8.78
N THR A 114 -3.11 2.39 -9.41
CA THR A 114 -3.82 1.59 -10.42
C THR A 114 -2.98 1.35 -11.67
N ALA A 115 -2.20 2.35 -12.12
CA ALA A 115 -1.30 2.20 -13.26
C ALA A 115 -0.21 1.14 -13.01
N ILE A 116 0.52 1.26 -11.88
CA ILE A 116 1.60 0.33 -11.53
C ILE A 116 1.05 -1.08 -11.32
N MET A 117 -0.02 -1.20 -10.52
CA MET A 117 -0.65 -2.49 -10.23
C MET A 117 -1.20 -3.14 -11.52
N GLY A 118 -1.75 -2.36 -12.44
CA GLY A 118 -2.22 -2.85 -13.74
C GLY A 118 -1.10 -3.36 -14.64
N ALA A 119 0.05 -2.69 -14.67
CA ALA A 119 1.22 -3.18 -15.39
C ALA A 119 1.70 -4.52 -14.80
N ILE A 120 1.82 -4.60 -13.47
CA ILE A 120 2.27 -5.81 -12.78
C ILE A 120 1.29 -6.97 -12.98
N LEU A 121 -0.01 -6.77 -12.73
CA LEU A 121 -1.01 -7.83 -12.89
C LEU A 121 -1.17 -8.31 -14.33
N LYS A 122 -0.87 -7.45 -15.32
CA LYS A 122 -0.85 -7.83 -16.72
C LYS A 122 0.38 -8.69 -17.07
N ALA A 123 1.52 -8.41 -16.45
CA ALA A 123 2.77 -9.11 -16.70
C ALA A 123 2.92 -10.43 -15.92
N TYR A 124 2.28 -10.53 -14.74
CA TYR A 124 2.41 -11.65 -13.83
C TYR A 124 1.05 -12.23 -13.45
N ALA A 125 0.89 -13.52 -13.73
CA ALA A 125 -0.28 -14.29 -13.31
C ALA A 125 0.08 -15.18 -12.11
N GLY A 126 -0.85 -15.32 -11.16
CA GLY A 126 -0.70 -16.16 -9.97
C GLY A 126 -0.83 -15.39 -8.66
N ASP A 127 -0.59 -16.08 -7.56
CA ASP A 127 -0.84 -15.63 -6.17
C ASP A 127 0.45 -15.39 -5.36
N SER A 128 1.59 -15.34 -6.05
CA SER A 128 2.90 -15.10 -5.44
C SER A 128 3.18 -13.63 -5.10
N ILE A 129 2.29 -12.71 -5.48
CA ILE A 129 2.42 -11.27 -5.25
C ILE A 129 1.28 -10.80 -4.38
N ASP A 130 1.60 -10.23 -3.22
CA ASP A 130 0.67 -9.42 -2.45
C ASP A 130 0.98 -7.93 -2.67
N PHE A 131 -0.02 -7.07 -2.54
CA PHE A 131 0.16 -5.63 -2.54
C PHE A 131 -0.29 -5.02 -1.22
N LEU A 132 0.50 -4.07 -0.72
CA LEU A 132 0.15 -3.24 0.43
C LEU A 132 -0.01 -1.79 -0.05
N LEU A 133 -1.26 -1.36 -0.15
CA LEU A 133 -1.64 -0.09 -0.75
C LEU A 133 -1.96 0.93 0.34
N CYS A 134 -1.42 2.15 0.20
CA CYS A 134 -1.78 3.28 1.05
C CYS A 134 -1.81 4.57 0.20
N PRO A 135 -2.79 4.71 -0.71
CA PRO A 135 -2.92 5.87 -1.58
C PRO A 135 -3.21 7.14 -0.78
N THR A 136 -2.73 8.28 -1.27
CA THR A 136 -2.95 9.59 -0.63
C THR A 136 -4.30 10.21 -0.95
N HIS A 137 -4.88 9.84 -2.09
CA HIS A 137 -6.18 10.29 -2.60
C HIS A 137 -6.65 9.37 -3.73
N GLY A 138 -7.91 9.50 -4.13
CA GLY A 138 -8.51 8.64 -5.18
C GLY A 138 -8.73 7.20 -4.71
N VAL A 139 -9.03 7.00 -3.43
CA VAL A 139 -9.12 5.67 -2.82
C VAL A 139 -10.34 4.91 -3.33
N PHE A 140 -11.45 5.60 -3.61
CA PHE A 140 -12.64 4.98 -4.19
C PHE A 140 -12.33 4.40 -5.58
N GLU A 141 -11.61 5.16 -6.42
CA GLU A 141 -11.15 4.71 -7.74
C GLU A 141 -10.20 3.51 -7.64
N VAL A 142 -9.30 3.52 -6.65
CA VAL A 142 -8.45 2.36 -6.37
C VAL A 142 -9.34 1.15 -6.06
N ARG A 143 -10.32 1.27 -5.17
CA ARG A 143 -11.23 0.17 -4.82
C ARG A 143 -12.07 -0.33 -6.00
N GLU A 144 -12.60 0.57 -6.84
CA GLU A 144 -13.28 0.18 -8.09
C GLU A 144 -12.33 -0.66 -8.97
N TYR A 145 -11.09 -0.21 -9.14
CA TYR A 145 -10.09 -0.95 -9.89
C TYR A 145 -9.75 -2.31 -9.25
N LEU A 146 -9.62 -2.40 -7.93
CA LEU A 146 -9.37 -3.67 -7.23
C LEU A 146 -10.49 -4.68 -7.47
N ILE A 147 -11.75 -4.22 -7.44
CA ILE A 147 -12.93 -5.05 -7.72
C ILE A 147 -12.88 -5.58 -9.16
N ASP A 148 -12.60 -4.70 -10.13
CA ASP A 148 -12.52 -5.07 -11.55
C ASP A 148 -11.34 -6.02 -11.83
N ALA A 149 -10.22 -5.82 -11.14
CA ALA A 149 -9.04 -6.68 -11.22
C ALA A 149 -9.22 -8.05 -10.54
N ARG A 150 -10.33 -8.26 -9.82
CA ARG A 150 -10.69 -9.52 -9.14
C ARG A 150 -9.60 -10.07 -8.21
N VAL A 151 -8.96 -9.18 -7.46
CA VAL A 151 -7.98 -9.54 -6.42
C VAL A 151 -8.68 -9.93 -5.11
N SER A 152 -7.99 -10.71 -4.29
CA SER A 152 -8.47 -11.10 -2.96
C SER A 152 -8.08 -10.06 -1.90
N LEU A 153 -9.03 -9.66 -1.05
CA LEU A 153 -8.75 -8.81 0.11
C LEU A 153 -8.21 -9.68 1.25
N MET A 154 -7.05 -9.32 1.76
CA MET A 154 -6.41 -9.99 2.90
C MET A 154 -6.74 -9.24 4.20
N ASP A 155 -6.59 -7.93 4.19
CA ASP A 155 -6.93 -7.05 5.32
C ASP A 155 -7.13 -5.60 4.85
N GLU A 156 -7.84 -4.80 5.64
CA GLU A 156 -7.99 -3.37 5.43
C GLU A 156 -8.24 -2.63 6.74
N TRP A 157 -7.69 -1.43 6.86
CA TRP A 157 -7.90 -0.59 8.03
C TRP A 157 -7.68 0.90 7.73
N ILE A 158 -8.11 1.75 8.67
CA ILE A 158 -7.88 3.20 8.60
C ILE A 158 -6.73 3.56 9.55
N VAL A 159 -5.85 4.45 9.10
CA VAL A 159 -4.79 5.04 9.92
C VAL A 159 -4.83 6.56 9.85
N SER A 160 -4.74 7.19 11.02
CA SER A 160 -4.69 8.65 11.14
C SER A 160 -3.27 9.12 11.47
N GLU A 161 -2.81 10.15 10.76
CA GLU A 161 -1.52 10.76 11.01
C GLU A 161 -1.58 12.26 10.69
N LYS A 162 -1.18 13.10 11.66
CA LYS A 162 -1.06 14.56 11.50
C LYS A 162 -2.32 15.21 10.89
N GLY A 163 -3.51 14.78 11.35
CA GLY A 163 -4.80 15.30 10.89
C GLY A 163 -5.23 14.82 9.50
N ARG A 164 -4.55 13.80 8.94
CA ARG A 164 -4.94 13.12 7.71
C ARG A 164 -5.36 11.68 8.04
N HIS A 165 -6.28 11.15 7.26
CA HIS A 165 -6.74 9.77 7.34
C HIS A 165 -6.34 9.07 6.05
N TYR A 166 -5.89 7.82 6.18
CA TYR A 166 -5.49 6.97 5.08
C TYR A 166 -6.16 5.63 5.25
N GLU A 167 -6.52 5.01 4.13
CA GLU A 167 -6.86 3.60 4.11
C GLU A 167 -5.59 2.83 3.78
N VAL A 168 -5.39 1.73 4.50
CA VAL A 168 -4.43 0.71 4.11
C VAL A 168 -5.23 -0.48 3.61
N ILE A 169 -4.84 -1.01 2.44
CA ILE A 169 -5.50 -2.12 1.79
C ILE A 169 -4.43 -3.17 1.46
N HIS A 170 -4.51 -4.33 2.09
CA HIS A 170 -3.65 -5.48 1.81
C HIS A 170 -4.42 -6.49 0.96
N ILE A 171 -3.88 -6.77 -0.22
CA ILE A 171 -4.50 -7.68 -1.20
C ILE A 171 -3.52 -8.73 -1.69
N ARG A 172 -4.05 -9.81 -2.26
CA ARG A 172 -3.29 -10.84 -2.97
C ARG A 172 -3.67 -10.86 -4.45
N ALA A 173 -2.64 -10.92 -5.31
CA ALA A 173 -2.81 -11.17 -6.75
C ALA A 173 -3.31 -12.59 -7.01
N GLY A 174 -3.83 -12.85 -8.20
CA GLY A 174 -4.37 -14.17 -8.55
C GLY A 174 -5.87 -14.24 -8.25
N ALA A 175 -6.62 -14.75 -9.23
CA ALA A 175 -8.08 -14.70 -9.26
C ALA A 175 -8.73 -15.37 -8.04
N GLU A 176 -9.89 -14.84 -7.64
CA GLU A 176 -10.85 -15.41 -6.67
C GLU A 176 -10.61 -16.89 -6.38
N ILE A 177 -9.89 -17.18 -5.29
CA ILE A 177 -9.97 -18.50 -4.69
C ILE A 177 -11.36 -18.55 -4.05
N ASP A 178 -12.20 -19.52 -4.43
CA ASP A 178 -13.51 -19.74 -3.82
C ASP A 178 -13.37 -19.74 -2.29
N GLY A 179 -13.84 -18.68 -1.63
CA GLY A 179 -13.74 -18.50 -0.17
C GLY A 179 -13.07 -17.21 0.31
N ASP A 180 -12.38 -16.46 -0.55
CA ASP A 180 -11.68 -15.23 -0.14
C ASP A 180 -12.61 -14.03 0.07
N VAL A 181 -12.18 -13.09 0.92
CA VAL A 181 -12.91 -11.85 1.20
C VAL A 181 -12.80 -10.93 -0.03
N LYS A 182 -13.94 -10.46 -0.51
CA LYS A 182 -14.00 -9.52 -1.65
C LYS A 182 -13.76 -8.09 -1.20
N VAL A 183 -13.00 -7.35 -2.01
CA VAL A 183 -12.86 -5.89 -1.87
C VAL A 183 -14.24 -5.23 -2.03
N SER A 184 -14.51 -4.22 -1.20
CA SER A 184 -15.71 -3.38 -1.32
C SER A 184 -15.34 -1.96 -1.72
N SER A 185 -16.30 -1.25 -2.32
CA SER A 185 -16.22 0.13 -2.83
C SER A 185 -15.79 1.15 -1.78
N VAL A 186 -16.20 0.95 -0.52
CA VAL A 186 -15.94 1.88 0.60
C VAL A 186 -15.25 1.21 1.79
N GLY A 187 -14.90 -0.07 1.69
CA GLY A 187 -14.27 -0.83 2.77
C GLY A 187 -15.22 -1.22 3.91
N LYS A 188 -14.82 -2.22 4.69
CA LYS A 188 -15.55 -2.78 5.84
C LYS A 188 -14.87 -2.47 7.18
N MET A 189 -13.81 -1.68 7.17
CA MET A 189 -12.98 -1.34 8.35
C MET A 189 -13.56 -0.24 9.26
N TRP A 190 -14.75 0.28 8.96
CA TRP A 190 -15.35 1.38 9.70
C TRP A 190 -15.70 0.97 11.14
N ASN A 191 -15.43 1.87 12.09
CA ASN A 191 -15.76 1.67 13.50
C ASN A 191 -16.50 2.92 13.98
N ALA A 192 -17.80 2.79 14.23
CA ALA A 192 -18.66 3.90 14.65
C ALA A 192 -18.27 4.50 16.02
N ASN A 193 -17.52 3.75 16.85
CA ASN A 193 -17.03 4.24 18.14
C ASN A 193 -15.66 4.94 18.03
N ASP A 194 -15.03 4.91 16.85
CA ASP A 194 -13.76 5.58 16.59
C ASP A 194 -14.01 6.97 16.00
N LYS A 195 -13.55 8.01 16.72
CA LYS A 195 -13.73 9.41 16.33
C LYS A 195 -13.00 9.77 15.03
N ASP A 196 -11.88 9.12 14.75
CA ASP A 196 -11.15 9.35 13.52
C ASP A 196 -11.87 8.73 12.33
N HIS A 197 -12.46 7.56 12.50
CA HIS A 197 -13.28 6.92 11.47
C HIS A 197 -14.54 7.76 11.19
N GLU A 198 -15.21 8.26 12.24
CA GLU A 198 -16.36 9.15 12.11
C GLU A 198 -15.98 10.46 11.37
N ALA A 199 -14.86 11.09 11.74
CA ALA A 199 -14.37 12.30 11.09
C ALA A 199 -14.02 12.05 9.62
N TYR A 200 -13.38 10.92 9.33
CA TYR A 200 -13.03 10.55 7.95
C TYR A 200 -14.27 10.28 7.10
N LEU A 201 -15.25 9.54 7.64
CA LEU A 201 -16.51 9.27 6.94
C LEU A 201 -17.26 10.56 6.62
N LYS A 202 -17.38 11.49 7.59
CA LYS A 202 -17.99 12.81 7.37
C LYS A 202 -17.27 13.59 6.29
N LYS A 203 -15.93 13.54 6.25
CA LYS A 203 -15.11 14.20 5.22
C LYS A 203 -15.40 13.63 3.83
N ASN A 204 -15.48 12.30 3.68
CA ASN A 204 -15.79 11.65 2.40
C ASN A 204 -17.23 12.00 1.94
N ILE A 205 -18.21 11.91 2.83
CA ILE A 205 -19.60 12.32 2.54
C ILE A 205 -19.66 13.78 2.07
N ALA A 206 -19.02 14.71 2.79
CA ALA A 206 -18.99 16.13 2.43
C ALA A 206 -18.22 16.40 1.12
N HIS A 207 -17.24 15.58 0.78
CA HIS A 207 -16.54 15.66 -0.50
C HIS A 207 -17.49 15.30 -1.65
N TYR A 208 -18.13 14.12 -1.60
CA TYR A 208 -19.01 13.66 -2.68
C TYR A 208 -20.32 14.47 -2.78
N GLN A 209 -20.85 15.00 -1.67
CA GLN A 209 -21.96 15.97 -1.69
C GLN A 209 -21.65 17.24 -2.49
N ARG A 210 -20.39 17.71 -2.46
CA ARG A 210 -19.97 18.86 -3.28
C ARG A 210 -19.75 18.45 -4.73
N ALA A 211 -19.20 17.26 -4.96
CA ALA A 211 -18.98 16.73 -6.30
C ALA A 211 -20.30 16.46 -7.06
N GLU A 212 -21.40 16.16 -6.36
CA GLU A 212 -22.76 16.04 -6.94
C GLU A 212 -23.25 17.31 -7.67
N GLN A 213 -22.64 18.47 -7.40
CA GLN A 213 -23.01 19.74 -8.03
C GLN A 213 -22.16 20.07 -9.28
N GLY A 214 -21.20 19.20 -9.62
CA GLY A 214 -20.28 19.37 -10.75
C GLY A 214 -20.64 18.49 -11.96
N ASP A 215 -19.68 18.39 -12.89
CA ASP A 215 -19.87 17.73 -14.19
C ASP A 215 -20.09 16.20 -14.09
N ASP A 216 -19.64 15.56 -13.01
CA ASP A 216 -19.80 14.11 -12.77
C ASP A 216 -20.82 13.81 -11.65
N ALA A 217 -21.95 14.54 -11.67
CA ALA A 217 -22.98 14.48 -10.65
C ALA A 217 -23.56 13.07 -10.46
N VAL A 218 -23.77 12.33 -11.56
CA VAL A 218 -24.38 10.99 -11.53
C VAL A 218 -23.48 9.99 -10.81
N ARG A 219 -22.17 9.96 -11.13
CA ARG A 219 -21.22 9.09 -10.46
C ARG A 219 -21.06 9.50 -9.00
N SER A 220 -20.90 10.79 -8.75
CA SER A 220 -20.72 11.33 -7.38
C SER A 220 -21.89 10.95 -6.47
N LYS A 221 -23.12 10.95 -6.99
CA LYS A 221 -24.31 10.53 -6.24
C LYS A 221 -24.27 9.05 -5.87
N ARG A 222 -23.90 8.17 -6.81
CA ARG A 222 -23.73 6.74 -6.53
C ARG A 222 -22.69 6.52 -5.42
N ILE A 223 -21.55 7.19 -5.52
CA ILE A 223 -20.47 7.08 -4.51
C ILE A 223 -20.96 7.58 -3.15
N LEU A 224 -21.69 8.69 -3.12
CA LEU A 224 -22.24 9.23 -1.89
C LEU A 224 -23.22 8.25 -1.21
N GLU A 225 -24.04 7.55 -1.97
CA GLU A 225 -24.97 6.53 -1.46
C GLU A 225 -24.22 5.36 -0.80
N GLU A 226 -23.11 4.92 -1.39
CA GLU A 226 -22.24 3.89 -0.79
C GLU A 226 -21.69 4.33 0.57
N TYR A 227 -21.14 5.55 0.68
CA TYR A 227 -20.63 6.05 1.96
C TYR A 227 -21.73 6.28 3.00
N ARG A 228 -22.92 6.73 2.59
CA ARG A 228 -24.09 6.86 3.50
C ARG A 228 -24.62 5.52 3.99
N GLY A 229 -24.32 4.43 3.29
CA GLY A 229 -24.69 3.07 3.66
C GLY A 229 -23.86 2.50 4.82
N ILE A 230 -22.73 3.12 5.17
CA ILE A 230 -21.88 2.71 6.29
C ILE A 230 -22.63 2.95 7.61
N ARG A 231 -22.71 1.91 8.46
CA ARG A 231 -23.41 1.92 9.75
C ARG A 231 -22.45 1.98 10.93
#